data_AF-A0A1V1NRH4-F1
#
_entry.id   AF-A0A1V1NRH4-F1
#
_cell.length_a   1.000
_cell.length_b   1.000
_cell.length_c   1.000
_cell.angle_alpha   90.00
_cell.angle_beta   90.00
_cell.angle_gamma   90.00
#
_symmetry.space_group_name_H-M   'P 1'
#
loop_
_entity.id
_entity.type
_entity.pdbx_description
1 polymer ?
#
loop_
_entity_poly.entity_id
_entity_poly.type
_entity_poly.pdbx_seq_one_letter_code
_entity_poly.pdbx_strand_id
1 'polypeptide(L)'
;MKIKNLIGLRMYYAFGTQVKGNICNYSDYDGIYLYNSNHNKIIGNVCHYNGSAGIVVNYDSHNNIILQNDCKYNNDNGIFLDGRYNTIRSNKCEANANNGIYMVSTSDIILENICQFNANYGIDSRESLNIMFMNQITYNEYSTFSNNDTHLWNSPIKIYYAYNSKQYFNFLGNKYSDHYSSDLDKDGIYDEPYSIPENNSDNYPLYSTPDTYSLQVWTLLPDSRLVNNFSDDVGMIRIESNDVHVWKAGANAIMLTEQSLWTGQVI
;
A
#
# COMPACT_ATOMS: atom_id res chain seq x y z
N MET A 1 2.33 -34.33 -10.40
CA MET A 1 3.50 -33.94 -9.59
C MET A 1 3.82 -32.49 -9.94
N LYS A 2 3.55 -31.53 -9.04
CA LYS A 2 3.97 -30.14 -9.25
C LYS A 2 5.46 -30.09 -8.91
N ILE A 3 6.28 -29.65 -9.85
CA ILE A 3 7.71 -29.45 -9.61
C ILE A 3 7.80 -28.26 -8.64
N LYS A 4 8.12 -28.54 -7.37
CA LYS A 4 8.47 -27.52 -6.40
C LYS A 4 9.81 -26.92 -6.83
N ASN A 5 9.86 -25.62 -7.03
CA ASN A 5 11.14 -24.97 -7.23
C ASN A 5 11.75 -24.80 -5.83
N LEU A 6 12.91 -25.40 -5.55
CA LEU A 6 13.49 -25.40 -4.20
C LEU A 6 13.78 -23.98 -3.67
N ILE A 7 13.86 -22.98 -4.56
CA ILE A 7 14.24 -21.61 -4.24
C ILE A 7 13.44 -20.63 -5.11
N GLY A 8 12.78 -19.64 -4.47
CA GLY A 8 12.15 -18.50 -5.13
C GLY A 8 13.16 -17.50 -5.73
N LEU A 9 12.69 -16.34 -6.18
CA LEU A 9 13.57 -15.27 -6.69
C LEU A 9 14.25 -14.56 -5.51
N ARG A 10 15.58 -14.53 -5.48
CA ARG A 10 16.34 -13.87 -4.41
C ARG A 10 17.17 -12.71 -4.94
N MET A 11 17.05 -11.57 -4.30
CA MET A 11 17.81 -10.36 -4.58
C MET A 11 18.71 -10.06 -3.38
N TYR A 12 20.01 -10.09 -3.62
CA TYR A 12 21.03 -9.77 -2.61
C TYR A 12 21.78 -8.53 -3.06
N TYR A 13 21.85 -7.51 -2.21
CA TYR A 13 22.59 -6.28 -2.51
C TYR A 13 22.14 -5.56 -3.79
N ALA A 14 20.88 -5.74 -4.18
CA ALA A 14 20.36 -5.19 -5.42
C ALA A 14 19.96 -3.73 -5.23
N PHE A 15 20.32 -2.89 -6.20
CA PHE A 15 19.98 -1.47 -6.21
C PHE A 15 19.29 -1.09 -7.52
N GLY A 16 18.17 -0.36 -7.45
CA GLY A 16 17.53 0.20 -8.64
C GLY A 16 16.99 -0.84 -9.64
N THR A 17 16.78 -2.08 -9.21
CA THR A 17 16.38 -3.19 -10.10
C THR A 17 14.85 -3.31 -10.20
N GLN A 18 14.35 -3.74 -11.36
CA GLN A 18 12.94 -4.05 -11.56
C GLN A 18 12.72 -5.56 -11.71
N VAL A 19 11.84 -6.12 -10.88
CA VAL A 19 11.34 -7.50 -10.97
C VAL A 19 9.85 -7.44 -11.32
N LYS A 20 9.51 -7.72 -12.57
CA LYS A 20 8.16 -7.51 -13.09
C LYS A 20 7.59 -8.75 -13.77
N GLY A 21 6.33 -9.08 -13.47
CA GLY A 21 5.56 -10.08 -14.23
C GLY A 21 6.03 -11.53 -14.07
N ASN A 22 6.71 -11.88 -12.98
CA ASN A 22 7.22 -13.23 -12.75
C ASN A 22 6.18 -14.12 -12.05
N ILE A 23 6.30 -15.43 -12.24
CA ILE A 23 5.55 -16.46 -11.51
C ILE A 23 6.51 -17.13 -10.54
N CYS A 24 6.38 -16.79 -9.25
CA CYS A 24 7.25 -17.20 -8.15
C CYS A 24 6.45 -18.08 -7.16
N ASN A 25 5.99 -19.24 -7.64
CA ASN A 25 5.10 -20.13 -6.90
C ASN A 25 5.81 -21.40 -6.43
N TYR A 26 5.27 -22.05 -5.39
CA TYR A 26 5.71 -23.36 -4.90
C TYR A 26 7.19 -23.42 -4.49
N SER A 27 7.74 -22.28 -4.02
CA SER A 27 9.01 -22.24 -3.31
C SER A 27 8.88 -22.98 -1.97
N ASP A 28 9.90 -23.72 -1.54
CA ASP A 28 9.92 -24.26 -0.17
C ASP A 28 10.17 -23.15 0.89
N TYR A 29 10.56 -21.95 0.45
CA TYR A 29 10.71 -20.74 1.26
C TYR A 29 9.78 -19.65 0.74
N ASP A 30 10.28 -18.43 0.55
CA ASP A 30 9.51 -17.30 0.02
C ASP A 30 9.45 -17.34 -1.51
N GLY A 31 8.44 -16.68 -2.08
CA GLY A 31 8.32 -16.49 -3.54
C GLY A 31 9.39 -15.52 -4.05
N ILE A 32 9.46 -14.32 -3.47
CA ILE A 32 10.47 -13.30 -3.75
C ILE A 32 11.10 -12.84 -2.43
N TYR A 33 12.42 -12.79 -2.36
CA TYR A 33 13.18 -12.40 -1.16
C TYR A 33 14.19 -11.31 -1.48
N LEU A 34 14.08 -10.16 -0.81
CA LEU A 34 15.03 -9.04 -0.89
C LEU A 34 15.86 -9.00 0.40
N TYR A 35 17.18 -8.93 0.24
CA TYR A 35 18.14 -8.81 1.33
C TYR A 35 19.14 -7.70 1.03
N ASN A 36 19.26 -6.74 1.94
CA ASN A 36 20.10 -5.54 1.79
C ASN A 36 19.93 -4.92 0.39
N SER A 37 18.68 -4.79 -0.06
CA SER A 37 18.35 -4.42 -1.43
C SER A 37 17.46 -3.17 -1.42
N ASN A 38 17.94 -2.13 -2.09
CA ASN A 38 17.40 -0.77 -1.97
C ASN A 38 16.91 -0.22 -3.31
N HIS A 39 15.90 0.65 -3.30
CA HIS A 39 15.40 1.34 -4.50
C HIS A 39 14.91 0.40 -5.63
N ASN A 40 14.45 -0.81 -5.29
CA ASN A 40 13.97 -1.78 -6.28
C ASN A 40 12.46 -1.64 -6.51
N LYS A 41 11.99 -2.13 -7.66
CA LYS A 41 10.57 -2.18 -8.02
C LYS A 41 10.14 -3.63 -8.23
N ILE A 42 9.24 -4.14 -7.40
CA ILE A 42 8.67 -5.49 -7.49
C ILE A 42 7.21 -5.34 -7.94
N ILE A 43 6.94 -5.59 -9.23
CA ILE A 43 5.69 -5.19 -9.89
C ILE A 43 4.96 -6.37 -10.52
N GLY A 44 3.68 -6.59 -10.20
CA GLY A 44 2.84 -7.49 -10.99
C GLY A 44 3.30 -8.95 -10.98
N ASN A 45 3.97 -9.41 -9.92
CA ASN A 45 4.41 -10.80 -9.79
C ASN A 45 3.33 -11.64 -9.12
N VAL A 46 3.29 -12.93 -9.46
CA VAL A 46 2.39 -13.92 -8.86
C VAL A 46 3.21 -14.79 -7.90
N CYS A 47 2.89 -14.75 -6.60
CA CYS A 47 3.63 -15.44 -5.54
C CYS A 47 2.66 -16.31 -4.72
N HIS A 48 2.38 -17.51 -5.20
CA HIS A 48 1.38 -18.43 -4.63
C HIS A 48 1.97 -19.72 -4.09
N TYR A 49 1.35 -20.25 -3.03
CA TYR A 49 1.67 -21.58 -2.49
C TYR A 49 3.13 -21.75 -2.09
N ASN A 50 3.78 -20.68 -1.62
CA ASN A 50 5.15 -20.73 -1.11
C ASN A 50 5.16 -21.23 0.35
N GLY A 51 6.25 -21.90 0.73
CA GLY A 51 6.43 -22.52 2.04
C GLY A 51 6.60 -21.54 3.20
N SER A 52 6.87 -20.28 2.88
CA SER A 52 6.92 -19.13 3.81
C SER A 52 6.02 -18.01 3.27
N ALA A 53 6.54 -16.80 3.02
CA ALA A 53 5.77 -15.67 2.54
C ALA A 53 5.75 -15.55 1.01
N GLY A 54 4.80 -14.77 0.47
CA GLY A 54 4.79 -14.45 -0.96
C GLY A 54 6.00 -13.58 -1.34
N ILE A 55 6.13 -12.42 -0.69
CA ILE A 55 7.24 -11.48 -0.86
C ILE A 55 7.81 -11.10 0.51
N VAL A 56 9.13 -11.07 0.62
CA VAL A 56 9.86 -10.63 1.80
C VAL A 56 10.81 -9.49 1.44
N VAL A 57 10.70 -8.38 2.16
CA VAL A 57 11.66 -7.27 2.15
C VAL A 57 12.36 -7.27 3.50
N ASN A 58 13.64 -7.67 3.55
CA ASN A 58 14.33 -7.96 4.80
C ASN A 58 15.71 -7.30 4.86
N TYR A 59 16.23 -7.09 6.07
CA TYR A 59 17.59 -6.66 6.39
C TYR A 59 18.08 -5.45 5.59
N ASP A 60 17.93 -4.25 6.16
CA ASP A 60 18.47 -3.01 5.57
C ASP A 60 18.01 -2.79 4.11
N SER A 61 16.81 -3.31 3.76
CA SER A 61 16.17 -3.13 2.46
C SER A 61 15.16 -1.99 2.53
N HIS A 62 15.40 -0.93 1.79
CA HIS A 62 14.74 0.36 1.92
C HIS A 62 14.34 0.96 0.57
N ASN A 63 13.41 1.90 0.60
CA ASN A 63 13.01 2.66 -0.59
C ASN A 63 12.53 1.77 -1.74
N ASN A 64 12.03 0.56 -1.45
CA ASN A 64 11.51 -0.35 -2.47
C ASN A 64 10.03 -0.06 -2.74
N ILE A 65 9.60 -0.31 -3.97
CA ILE A 65 8.21 -0.21 -4.40
C ILE A 65 7.69 -1.62 -4.69
N ILE A 66 6.72 -2.07 -3.92
CA ILE A 66 6.03 -3.35 -4.08
C ILE A 66 4.63 -3.07 -4.58
N LEU A 67 4.36 -3.32 -5.86
CA LEU A 67 3.18 -2.83 -6.55
C LEU A 67 2.44 -3.95 -7.30
N GLN A 68 1.12 -4.04 -7.12
CA GLN A 68 0.25 -4.91 -7.94
C GLN A 68 0.65 -6.39 -7.94
N ASN A 69 1.31 -6.88 -6.90
CA ASN A 69 1.64 -8.30 -6.79
C ASN A 69 0.44 -9.10 -6.27
N ASP A 70 0.36 -10.36 -6.69
CA ASP A 70 -0.68 -11.30 -6.29
C ASP A 70 -0.07 -12.38 -5.38
N CYS A 71 -0.22 -12.22 -4.06
CA CYS A 71 0.35 -13.07 -3.02
C CYS A 71 -0.75 -13.88 -2.31
N LYS A 72 -0.86 -15.18 -2.62
CA LYS A 72 -1.97 -16.02 -2.12
C LYS A 72 -1.56 -17.40 -1.66
N TYR A 73 -2.31 -17.94 -0.70
CA TYR A 73 -2.14 -19.32 -0.25
C TYR A 73 -0.70 -19.65 0.18
N ASN A 74 0.05 -18.65 0.64
CA ASN A 74 1.38 -18.87 1.20
C ASN A 74 1.24 -19.38 2.64
N ASN A 75 2.18 -20.21 3.07
CA ASN A 75 2.13 -20.88 4.37
C ASN A 75 2.43 -19.95 5.56
N ASP A 76 2.82 -18.71 5.30
CA ASP A 76 2.94 -17.65 6.30
C ASP A 76 2.23 -16.38 5.81
N ASN A 77 2.95 -15.26 5.63
CA ASN A 77 2.37 -13.97 5.26
C ASN A 77 2.24 -13.77 3.75
N GLY A 78 1.32 -12.92 3.29
CA GLY A 78 1.31 -12.49 1.88
C GLY A 78 2.55 -11.66 1.54
N ILE A 79 2.79 -10.60 2.32
CA ILE A 79 3.99 -9.75 2.25
C ILE A 79 4.54 -9.56 3.67
N PHE A 80 5.86 -9.70 3.82
CA PHE A 80 6.58 -9.40 5.06
C PHE A 80 7.59 -8.27 4.86
N LEU A 81 7.56 -7.28 5.75
CA LEU A 81 8.45 -6.12 5.73
C LEU A 81 9.28 -6.02 7.02
N ASP A 82 10.60 -5.98 6.83
CA ASP A 82 11.63 -5.70 7.82
C ASP A 82 12.66 -4.75 7.17
N GLY A 83 12.30 -3.49 7.15
CA GLY A 83 12.95 -2.42 6.40
C GLY A 83 12.40 -1.05 6.77
N ARG A 84 12.57 -0.06 5.88
CA ARG A 84 12.00 1.28 6.06
C ARG A 84 11.82 2.00 4.74
N TYR A 85 10.93 3.00 4.73
CA TYR A 85 10.67 3.86 3.57
C TYR A 85 10.23 3.09 2.32
N ASN A 86 9.62 1.93 2.47
CA ASN A 86 9.06 1.14 1.37
C ASN A 86 7.64 1.61 1.05
N THR A 87 7.24 1.46 -0.21
CA THR A 87 5.87 1.74 -0.67
C THR A 87 5.21 0.44 -1.14
N ILE A 88 4.13 0.04 -0.49
CA ILE A 88 3.40 -1.19 -0.75
C ILE A 88 2.01 -0.79 -1.24
N ARG A 89 1.79 -0.93 -2.55
CA ARG A 89 0.59 -0.41 -3.21
C ARG A 89 -0.14 -1.43 -4.06
N SER A 90 -1.48 -1.44 -3.97
CA SER A 90 -2.35 -2.22 -4.86
C SER A 90 -2.02 -3.72 -4.94
N ASN A 91 -1.38 -4.28 -3.91
CA ASN A 91 -1.09 -5.72 -3.86
C ASN A 91 -2.34 -6.46 -3.38
N LYS A 92 -2.47 -7.71 -3.81
CA LYS A 92 -3.52 -8.61 -3.39
C LYS A 92 -2.93 -9.70 -2.50
N CYS A 93 -3.21 -9.64 -1.21
CA CYS A 93 -2.79 -10.62 -0.20
C CYS A 93 -4.00 -11.42 0.29
N GLU A 94 -4.22 -12.61 -0.26
CA GLU A 94 -5.44 -13.39 0.01
C GLU A 94 -5.16 -14.82 0.47
N ALA A 95 -5.91 -15.28 1.48
CA ALA A 95 -5.89 -16.66 1.94
C ALA A 95 -4.49 -17.18 2.32
N ASN A 96 -3.64 -16.31 2.86
CA ASN A 96 -2.36 -16.73 3.44
C ASN A 96 -2.58 -17.29 4.85
N ALA A 97 -1.75 -18.25 5.26
CA ALA A 97 -1.95 -19.00 6.50
C ALA A 97 -1.59 -18.20 7.77
N ASN A 98 -1.08 -16.97 7.62
CA ASN A 98 -0.92 -16.00 8.69
C ASN A 98 -1.53 -14.66 8.27
N ASN A 99 -0.74 -13.57 8.16
CA ASN A 99 -1.27 -12.24 7.85
C ASN A 99 -1.29 -11.94 6.35
N GLY A 100 -2.11 -10.98 5.94
CA GLY A 100 -2.04 -10.42 4.59
C GLY A 100 -0.72 -9.66 4.38
N ILE A 101 -0.49 -8.65 5.21
CA ILE A 101 0.75 -7.87 5.26
C ILE A 101 1.23 -7.84 6.71
N TYR A 102 2.47 -8.25 6.95
CA TYR A 102 3.11 -8.21 8.26
C TYR A 102 4.32 -7.29 8.25
N MET A 103 4.41 -6.38 9.22
CA MET A 103 5.39 -5.31 9.25
C MET A 103 6.06 -5.22 10.62
N VAL A 104 7.38 -5.40 10.61
CA VAL A 104 8.30 -5.00 11.68
C VAL A 104 9.20 -3.87 11.19
N SER A 105 8.64 -3.03 10.32
CA SER A 105 9.30 -1.96 9.58
C SER A 105 8.72 -0.59 9.94
N THR A 106 9.48 0.48 9.69
CA THR A 106 9.08 1.85 10.03
C THR A 106 9.06 2.78 8.82
N SER A 107 8.24 3.83 8.88
CA SER A 107 8.17 4.88 7.87
C SER A 107 7.80 4.36 6.47
N ASP A 108 7.04 3.26 6.40
CA ASP A 108 6.50 2.72 5.16
C ASP A 108 5.16 3.35 4.80
N ILE A 109 4.80 3.29 3.51
CA ILE A 109 3.50 3.70 3.00
C ILE A 109 2.78 2.47 2.45
N ILE A 110 1.59 2.18 2.99
CA ILE A 110 0.78 1.02 2.65
C ILE A 110 -0.56 1.54 2.14
N LEU A 111 -0.82 1.44 0.84
CA LEU A 111 -2.03 1.98 0.25
C LEU A 111 -2.70 1.10 -0.80
N GLU A 112 -4.02 1.14 -0.89
CA GLU A 112 -4.80 0.44 -1.93
C GLU A 112 -4.60 -1.08 -1.98
N ASN A 113 -4.05 -1.72 -0.92
CA ASN A 113 -3.88 -3.16 -0.90
C ASN A 113 -5.19 -3.86 -0.54
N ILE A 114 -5.38 -5.06 -1.08
CA ILE A 114 -6.50 -5.94 -0.73
C ILE A 114 -5.97 -7.07 0.14
N CYS A 115 -6.31 -7.05 1.42
CA CYS A 115 -5.99 -8.10 2.39
C CYS A 115 -7.29 -8.81 2.80
N GLN A 116 -7.47 -10.06 2.36
CA GLN A 116 -8.71 -10.79 2.64
C GLN A 116 -8.50 -12.28 2.88
N PHE A 117 -9.37 -12.88 3.69
CA PHE A 117 -9.37 -14.33 3.97
C PHE A 117 -8.06 -14.85 4.56
N ASN A 118 -7.19 -13.99 5.09
CA ASN A 118 -5.96 -14.42 5.75
C ASN A 118 -6.31 -14.98 7.15
N ALA A 119 -5.60 -16.03 7.57
CA ALA A 119 -5.94 -16.79 8.77
C ALA A 119 -5.64 -16.07 10.09
N ASN A 120 -5.01 -14.89 10.03
CA ASN A 120 -4.75 -14.02 11.16
C ASN A 120 -5.16 -12.57 10.82
N TYR A 121 -4.25 -11.60 10.90
CA TYR A 121 -4.57 -10.20 10.60
C TYR A 121 -4.57 -9.91 9.09
N GLY A 122 -5.42 -8.99 8.64
CA GLY A 122 -5.26 -8.41 7.31
C GLY A 122 -3.96 -7.59 7.21
N ILE A 123 -3.73 -6.70 8.17
CA ILE A 123 -2.49 -5.93 8.33
C ILE A 123 -2.05 -5.96 9.80
N ASP A 124 -0.84 -6.47 10.09
CA ASP A 124 -0.19 -6.44 11.41
C ASP A 124 1.05 -5.56 11.34
N SER A 125 1.05 -4.43 12.07
CA SER A 125 2.15 -3.46 12.12
C SER A 125 2.70 -3.36 13.54
N ARG A 126 4.01 -3.61 13.72
CA ARG A 126 4.62 -3.71 15.07
C ARG A 126 5.69 -2.69 15.41
N GLU A 127 5.89 -1.73 14.52
CA GLU A 127 6.87 -0.65 14.70
C GLU A 127 6.16 0.71 14.65
N SER A 128 6.79 1.78 14.19
CA SER A 128 6.26 3.14 14.27
C SER A 128 6.23 3.85 12.91
N LEU A 129 5.49 4.96 12.81
CA LEU A 129 5.54 5.91 11.69
C LEU A 129 5.11 5.37 10.31
N ASN A 130 4.47 4.20 10.25
CA ASN A 130 3.83 3.72 9.02
C ASN A 130 2.55 4.50 8.72
N ILE A 131 2.29 4.71 7.43
CA ILE A 131 1.09 5.39 6.92
C ILE A 131 0.27 4.37 6.12
N MET A 132 -0.97 4.13 6.55
CA MET A 132 -1.86 3.09 6.03
C MET A 132 -3.20 3.71 5.66
N PHE A 133 -3.54 3.77 4.38
CA PHE A 133 -4.83 4.31 3.93
C PHE A 133 -5.29 3.68 2.63
N MET A 134 -6.58 3.74 2.34
CA MET A 134 -7.21 3.15 1.17
C MET A 134 -7.02 1.63 1.03
N ASN A 135 -6.66 0.92 2.11
CA ASN A 135 -6.57 -0.55 2.05
C ASN A 135 -7.95 -1.19 2.27
N GLN A 136 -8.20 -2.28 1.57
CA GLN A 136 -9.35 -3.16 1.83
C GLN A 136 -8.92 -4.28 2.76
N ILE A 137 -9.36 -4.22 4.02
CA ILE A 137 -8.99 -5.13 5.09
C ILE A 137 -10.26 -5.88 5.53
N THR A 138 -10.62 -6.91 4.78
CA THR A 138 -11.95 -7.53 4.91
C THR A 138 -11.86 -9.04 4.98
N TYR A 139 -12.67 -9.67 5.83
CA TYR A 139 -12.82 -11.13 5.91
C TYR A 139 -11.55 -11.87 6.34
N ASN A 140 -10.66 -11.22 7.08
CA ASN A 140 -9.57 -11.90 7.79
C ASN A 140 -10.08 -12.31 9.18
N GLU A 141 -9.36 -13.18 9.89
CA GLU A 141 -9.73 -13.54 11.27
C GLU A 141 -9.77 -12.29 12.17
N TYR A 142 -8.78 -11.41 11.98
CA TYR A 142 -8.73 -10.09 12.59
C TYR A 142 -8.43 -9.03 11.53
N SER A 143 -9.02 -7.84 11.63
CA SER A 143 -8.74 -6.80 10.63
C SER A 143 -7.31 -6.29 10.74
N THR A 144 -6.97 -5.67 11.88
CA THR A 144 -5.65 -5.03 12.07
C THR A 144 -5.11 -5.17 13.48
N PHE A 145 -3.78 -5.16 13.59
CA PHE A 145 -3.08 -5.03 14.86
C PHE A 145 -2.01 -3.92 14.78
N SER A 146 -1.89 -3.17 15.87
CA SER A 146 -0.82 -2.21 16.12
C SER A 146 -0.38 -2.33 17.57
N ASN A 147 0.93 -2.32 17.84
CA ASN A 147 1.47 -2.25 19.20
C ASN A 147 2.02 -0.84 19.56
N ASN A 148 1.84 0.15 18.70
CA ASN A 148 2.45 1.47 18.82
C ASN A 148 1.46 2.56 18.38
N ASP A 149 1.41 3.70 19.07
CA ASP A 149 0.44 4.79 18.88
C ASP A 149 0.84 5.82 17.82
N THR A 150 1.97 5.64 17.15
CA THR A 150 2.53 6.61 16.19
C THR A 150 2.23 6.31 14.71
N HIS A 151 1.31 5.38 14.43
CA HIS A 151 0.86 5.09 13.07
C HIS A 151 -0.20 6.07 12.59
N LEU A 152 -0.18 6.38 11.29
CA LEU A 152 -1.32 7.02 10.64
C LEU A 152 -2.13 5.95 9.91
N TRP A 153 -3.37 5.74 10.35
CA TRP A 153 -4.32 4.84 9.70
C TRP A 153 -5.23 5.57 8.69
N ASN A 154 -4.82 6.77 8.29
CA ASN A 154 -5.46 7.59 7.29
C ASN A 154 -4.41 8.36 6.47
N SER A 155 -4.85 8.98 5.38
CA SER A 155 -3.99 9.82 4.56
C SER A 155 -3.34 10.93 5.41
N PRO A 156 -2.07 11.29 5.16
CA PRO A 156 -1.38 12.31 5.97
C PRO A 156 -1.88 13.74 5.69
N ILE A 157 -2.60 13.90 4.59
CA ILE A 157 -3.25 15.15 4.16
C ILE A 157 -4.67 14.83 3.69
N LYS A 158 -5.54 15.84 3.68
CA LYS A 158 -6.82 15.74 2.99
C LYS A 158 -6.58 15.61 1.49
N ILE A 159 -7.37 14.78 0.83
CA ILE A 159 -7.25 14.47 -0.59
C ILE A 159 -8.59 14.70 -1.28
N TYR A 160 -8.55 15.12 -2.54
CA TYR A 160 -9.76 15.15 -3.36
C TYR A 160 -10.08 13.74 -3.86
N TYR A 161 -11.34 13.36 -3.72
CA TYR A 161 -11.84 12.09 -4.21
C TYR A 161 -13.27 12.24 -4.70
N ALA A 162 -13.66 11.37 -5.64
CA ALA A 162 -15.05 11.23 -6.04
C ALA A 162 -15.64 9.95 -5.44
N TYR A 163 -16.81 10.07 -4.83
CA TYR A 163 -17.62 8.97 -4.31
C TYR A 163 -19.07 9.16 -4.76
N ASN A 164 -19.69 8.13 -5.33
CA ASN A 164 -21.04 8.21 -5.94
C ASN A 164 -21.21 9.42 -6.88
N SER A 165 -20.21 9.67 -7.74
CA SER A 165 -20.16 10.77 -8.71
C SER A 165 -20.18 12.19 -8.13
N LYS A 166 -19.96 12.34 -6.81
CA LYS A 166 -19.77 13.64 -6.14
C LYS A 166 -18.34 13.79 -5.67
N GLN A 167 -17.84 15.02 -5.69
CA GLN A 167 -16.50 15.35 -5.21
C GLN A 167 -16.51 15.74 -3.74
N TYR A 168 -15.50 15.27 -3.01
CA TYR A 168 -15.28 15.53 -1.61
C TYR A 168 -13.80 15.87 -1.36
N PHE A 169 -13.52 16.49 -0.21
CA PHE A 169 -12.16 16.85 0.21
C PHE A 169 -11.97 16.56 1.70
N ASN A 170 -11.43 15.37 1.98
CA ASN A 170 -11.28 14.88 3.34
C ASN A 170 -10.06 13.97 3.47
N PHE A 171 -9.73 13.54 4.68
CA PHE A 171 -8.80 12.43 4.88
C PHE A 171 -9.47 11.13 4.48
N LEU A 172 -8.71 10.13 4.03
CA LEU A 172 -9.23 8.80 3.75
C LEU A 172 -8.49 7.76 4.59
N GLY A 173 -9.23 6.87 5.25
CA GLY A 173 -8.74 5.75 6.02
C GLY A 173 -8.81 4.43 5.24
N ASN A 174 -9.11 3.34 5.91
CA ASN A 174 -9.17 1.98 5.37
C ASN A 174 -10.57 1.39 5.49
N LYS A 175 -10.84 0.33 4.73
CA LYS A 175 -12.08 -0.45 4.84
C LYS A 175 -11.86 -1.66 5.74
N TYR A 176 -12.70 -1.81 6.77
CA TYR A 176 -12.67 -2.91 7.74
C TYR A 176 -13.94 -3.78 7.62
N SER A 177 -13.84 -5.10 7.80
CA SER A 177 -15.01 -6.00 7.78
C SER A 177 -15.88 -5.96 9.02
N ASP A 178 -15.31 -5.51 10.13
CA ASP A 178 -15.91 -5.49 11.47
C ASP A 178 -16.35 -4.09 11.91
N HIS A 179 -16.20 -3.07 11.05
CA HIS A 179 -16.66 -1.71 11.32
C HIS A 179 -18.04 -1.44 10.72
N TYR A 180 -18.99 -1.07 11.58
CA TYR A 180 -20.37 -0.77 11.20
C TYR A 180 -20.81 0.53 11.89
N SER A 181 -20.87 1.61 11.12
CA SER A 181 -21.36 2.92 11.59
C SER A 181 -22.23 3.61 10.53
N SER A 182 -22.65 4.85 10.80
CA SER A 182 -23.32 5.71 9.83
C SER A 182 -22.33 6.45 8.93
N ASP A 183 -22.82 6.85 7.76
CA ASP A 183 -22.23 7.85 6.85
C ASP A 183 -23.39 8.82 6.54
N LEU A 184 -23.65 9.73 7.49
CA LEU A 184 -24.83 10.61 7.44
C LEU A 184 -24.72 11.70 6.38
N ASP A 185 -23.51 12.21 6.15
CA ASP A 185 -23.24 13.24 5.15
C ASP A 185 -23.02 12.65 3.74
N LYS A 186 -22.88 11.32 3.64
CA LYS A 186 -22.74 10.55 2.40
C LYS A 186 -21.46 10.92 1.66
N ASP A 187 -20.41 11.31 2.39
CA ASP A 187 -19.08 11.54 1.81
C ASP A 187 -18.34 10.22 1.54
N GLY A 188 -18.83 9.10 2.07
CA GLY A 188 -18.21 7.79 1.89
C GLY A 188 -17.22 7.46 2.99
N ILE A 189 -17.18 8.22 4.07
CA ILE A 189 -16.41 7.94 5.27
C ILE A 189 -17.40 7.64 6.40
N TYR A 190 -17.10 6.66 7.25
CA TYR A 190 -17.90 6.45 8.44
C TYR A 190 -17.72 7.60 9.44
N ASP A 191 -18.81 8.06 10.04
CA ASP A 191 -18.83 9.17 10.99
C ASP A 191 -18.08 8.84 12.30
N GLU A 192 -18.01 7.56 12.66
CA GLU A 192 -17.33 7.09 13.87
C GLU A 192 -15.97 6.46 13.55
N PRO A 193 -14.93 6.74 14.36
CA PRO A 193 -13.62 6.11 14.23
C PRO A 193 -13.67 4.59 14.39
N TYR A 194 -12.77 3.90 13.69
CA TYR A 194 -12.47 2.50 13.93
C TYR A 194 -11.36 2.40 14.99
N SER A 195 -11.65 1.74 16.10
CA SER A 195 -10.68 1.53 17.17
C SER A 195 -9.70 0.43 16.81
N ILE A 196 -8.41 0.70 16.99
CA ILE A 196 -7.31 -0.24 16.75
C ILE A 196 -6.62 -0.46 18.11
N PRO A 197 -6.07 -1.65 18.40
CA PRO A 197 -5.38 -1.91 19.66
C PRO A 197 -4.30 -0.88 20.03
N GLU A 198 -3.96 -0.84 21.33
CA GLU A 198 -2.94 0.05 21.90
C GLU A 198 -3.17 1.55 21.62
N ASN A 199 -4.42 2.00 21.83
CA ASN A 199 -4.85 3.41 21.68
C ASN A 199 -4.70 3.98 20.25
N ASN A 200 -4.70 3.12 19.24
CA ASN A 200 -4.74 3.55 17.85
C ASN A 200 -6.18 3.71 17.36
N SER A 201 -6.36 4.51 16.32
CA SER A 201 -7.64 4.57 15.61
C SER A 201 -7.45 5.01 14.17
N ASP A 202 -8.32 4.51 13.31
CA ASP A 202 -8.60 5.13 12.03
C ASP A 202 -9.79 6.07 12.24
N ASN A 203 -9.55 7.38 12.16
CA ASN A 203 -10.59 8.40 12.33
C ASN A 203 -11.38 8.68 11.06
N TYR A 204 -11.01 8.05 9.93
CA TYR A 204 -11.68 8.22 8.65
C TYR A 204 -11.95 6.88 7.95
N PRO A 205 -12.55 5.87 8.62
CA PRO A 205 -12.74 4.56 8.01
C PRO A 205 -13.64 4.64 6.79
N LEU A 206 -13.32 3.91 5.73
CA LEU A 206 -14.08 3.93 4.49
C LEU A 206 -15.42 3.21 4.64
N TYR A 207 -16.48 3.84 4.14
CA TYR A 207 -17.82 3.26 4.08
C TYR A 207 -17.86 2.04 3.15
N SER A 208 -17.29 2.19 1.95
CA SER A 208 -17.26 1.18 0.87
C SER A 208 -15.83 0.70 0.60
N THR A 209 -15.68 -0.25 -0.32
CA THR A 209 -14.36 -0.72 -0.75
C THR A 209 -13.61 0.37 -1.55
N PRO A 210 -12.26 0.41 -1.49
CA PRO A 210 -11.44 1.47 -2.09
C PRO A 210 -11.67 1.71 -3.59
N ASP A 211 -12.06 0.68 -4.34
CA ASP A 211 -12.39 0.75 -5.78
C ASP A 211 -13.60 1.65 -6.10
N THR A 212 -14.41 1.99 -5.10
CA THR A 212 -15.53 2.94 -5.24
C THR A 212 -15.11 4.41 -5.15
N TYR A 213 -13.87 4.70 -4.76
CA TYR A 213 -13.34 6.05 -4.62
C TYR A 213 -12.39 6.34 -5.78
N SER A 214 -12.73 7.33 -6.60
CA SER A 214 -11.81 7.80 -7.63
C SER A 214 -10.92 8.87 -7.03
N LEU A 215 -9.68 8.51 -6.74
CA LEU A 215 -8.67 9.48 -6.28
C LEU A 215 -8.24 10.37 -7.45
N GLN A 216 -8.03 11.65 -7.16
CA GLN A 216 -7.39 12.59 -8.07
C GLN A 216 -6.06 13.03 -7.43
N VAL A 217 -5.10 12.11 -7.35
CA VAL A 217 -3.88 12.30 -6.54
C VAL A 217 -2.63 11.86 -7.28
N TRP A 218 -1.64 12.74 -7.31
CA TRP A 218 -0.26 12.44 -7.67
C TRP A 218 0.52 12.09 -6.40
N THR A 219 1.23 10.95 -6.39
CA THR A 219 1.95 10.45 -5.21
C THR A 219 3.41 10.92 -5.22
N LEU A 220 3.86 11.52 -4.11
CA LEU A 220 5.28 11.81 -3.86
C LEU A 220 5.96 10.58 -3.24
N LEU A 221 6.86 9.96 -3.98
CA LEU A 221 7.69 8.84 -3.55
C LEU A 221 8.71 9.26 -2.48
N PRO A 222 9.22 8.31 -1.65
CA PRO A 222 10.26 8.57 -0.65
C PRO A 222 11.55 9.21 -1.21
N ASP A 223 11.82 9.04 -2.50
CA ASP A 223 12.94 9.69 -3.20
C ASP A 223 12.54 11.01 -3.89
N SER A 224 11.48 11.66 -3.41
CA SER A 224 10.99 12.97 -3.86
C SER A 224 10.49 13.03 -5.31
N ARG A 225 10.13 11.89 -5.91
CA ARG A 225 9.53 11.82 -7.26
C ARG A 225 8.01 11.86 -7.22
N LEU A 226 7.37 12.51 -8.20
CA LEU A 226 5.91 12.52 -8.36
C LEU A 226 5.44 11.55 -9.43
N VAL A 227 4.41 10.76 -9.13
CA VAL A 227 3.79 9.83 -10.10
C VAL A 227 2.26 9.92 -10.03
N ASN A 228 1.60 9.99 -11.18
CA ASN A 228 0.15 9.81 -11.29
C ASN A 228 -0.19 8.31 -11.23
N ASN A 229 0.56 7.51 -12.00
CA ASN A 229 0.48 6.06 -12.00
C ASN A 229 1.88 5.46 -11.75
N PHE A 230 2.03 4.57 -10.75
CA PHE A 230 3.34 3.98 -10.44
C PHE A 230 3.90 3.06 -11.54
N SER A 231 3.13 2.83 -12.60
CA SER A 231 3.56 2.18 -13.84
C SER A 231 4.37 3.07 -14.79
N ASP A 232 4.39 4.39 -14.57
CA ASP A 232 5.02 5.34 -15.47
C ASP A 232 6.55 5.19 -15.46
N ASP A 233 7.16 5.21 -16.64
CA ASP A 233 8.61 5.19 -16.80
C ASP A 233 9.22 6.47 -16.18
N VAL A 234 10.40 6.30 -15.58
CA VAL A 234 11.11 7.35 -14.84
C VAL A 234 11.29 8.61 -15.71
N GLY A 235 10.86 9.76 -15.20
CA GLY A 235 11.24 11.08 -15.75
C GLY A 235 10.35 11.62 -16.87
N MET A 236 9.23 10.99 -17.21
CA MET A 236 8.23 11.59 -18.10
C MET A 236 6.88 11.72 -17.42
N ILE A 237 6.58 12.93 -16.93
CA ILE A 237 5.19 13.34 -16.69
C ILE A 237 4.56 13.50 -18.08
N ARG A 238 3.72 12.53 -18.50
CA ARG A 238 2.80 12.74 -19.62
C ARG A 238 1.48 13.25 -19.05
N ILE A 239 1.18 14.51 -19.33
CA ILE A 239 -0.15 15.08 -19.12
C ILE A 239 -0.92 14.81 -20.42
N GLU A 240 -2.01 14.04 -20.35
CA GLU A 240 -2.86 13.76 -21.51
C GLU A 240 -3.95 14.82 -21.65
N SER A 241 -4.52 14.97 -22.85
CA SER A 241 -5.51 15.99 -23.16
C SER A 241 -6.83 15.86 -22.38
N ASN A 242 -7.00 14.78 -21.63
CA ASN A 242 -8.24 14.41 -20.95
C ASN A 242 -8.09 14.46 -19.42
N ASP A 243 -6.92 14.86 -18.91
CA ASP A 243 -6.68 15.03 -17.48
C ASP A 243 -7.42 16.27 -16.98
N VAL A 244 -8.14 16.13 -15.87
CA VAL A 244 -8.95 17.21 -15.27
C VAL A 244 -8.14 17.90 -14.19
N HIS A 245 -7.66 19.11 -14.48
CA HIS A 245 -6.86 19.89 -13.55
C HIS A 245 -7.68 20.90 -12.75
N VAL A 246 -7.72 20.77 -11.42
CA VAL A 246 -8.38 21.75 -10.55
C VAL A 246 -7.35 22.68 -9.93
N TRP A 247 -7.37 23.94 -10.36
CA TRP A 247 -6.61 25.05 -9.78
C TRP A 247 -7.37 25.69 -8.61
N LYS A 248 -6.66 26.04 -7.53
CA LYS A 248 -7.17 26.96 -6.50
C LYS A 248 -6.84 28.40 -6.90
N ALA A 249 -7.88 29.24 -7.05
CA ALA A 249 -7.70 30.67 -7.30
C ALA A 249 -6.89 31.33 -6.15
N GLY A 250 -5.79 32.01 -6.49
CA GLY A 250 -4.92 32.71 -5.53
C GLY A 250 -3.59 32.01 -5.21
N ALA A 251 -3.31 30.83 -5.77
CA ALA A 251 -1.97 30.24 -5.72
C ALA A 251 -1.09 30.80 -6.86
N ASN A 252 0.18 31.11 -6.57
CA ASN A 252 1.14 31.51 -7.60
C ASN A 252 1.30 30.38 -8.63
N ALA A 253 1.33 30.73 -9.92
CA ALA A 253 1.66 29.78 -10.96
C ALA A 253 3.08 29.24 -10.72
N ILE A 254 3.23 27.91 -10.66
CA ILE A 254 4.53 27.27 -10.46
C ILE A 254 5.19 27.07 -11.82
N MET A 255 6.36 27.70 -12.00
CA MET A 255 7.31 27.33 -13.02
C MET A 255 8.11 26.13 -12.53
N LEU A 256 8.08 25.02 -13.29
CA LEU A 256 8.96 23.88 -13.06
C LEU A 256 10.37 24.26 -13.51
N THR A 257 11.17 24.82 -12.59
CA THR A 257 12.62 24.93 -12.74
C THR A 257 13.30 24.04 -11.70
N GLU A 258 14.46 23.48 -12.08
CA GLU A 258 15.05 22.18 -11.68
C GLU A 258 15.22 21.84 -10.19
N GLN A 259 14.87 22.70 -9.23
CA GLN A 259 14.87 22.35 -7.81
C GLN A 259 13.73 23.08 -7.10
N SER A 260 12.65 22.36 -6.80
CA SER A 260 11.61 22.84 -5.89
C SER A 260 11.04 21.66 -5.11
N LEU A 261 11.08 21.75 -3.78
CA LEU A 261 10.42 20.81 -2.87
C LEU A 261 8.92 21.06 -2.93
N TRP A 262 8.17 20.02 -3.30
CA TRP A 262 6.72 20.08 -3.49
C TRP A 262 6.01 19.26 -2.41
N THR A 263 4.96 19.82 -1.81
CA THR A 263 4.10 19.16 -0.80
C THR A 263 2.62 19.23 -1.17
N GLY A 264 2.31 19.52 -2.44
CA GLY A 264 0.94 19.72 -2.92
C GLY A 264 0.21 18.42 -3.28
N GLN A 265 -0.96 18.57 -3.87
CA GLN A 265 -1.58 17.59 -4.76
C GLN A 265 -1.73 18.29 -6.12
N VAL A 266 -1.38 17.61 -7.20
CA VAL A 266 -1.85 17.99 -8.53
C VAL A 266 -3.14 17.21 -8.71
N ILE A 267 -4.19 17.87 -9.16
CA ILE A 267 -5.45 17.23 -9.57
C ILE A 267 -5.36 17.10 -11.09
#